data_AF-A0A832WW33-F1
#
_entry.id   AF-A0A832WW33-F1
#
_cell.length_a   1.000
_cell.length_b   1.000
_cell.length_c   1.000
_cell.angle_alpha   90.00
_cell.angle_beta   90.00
_cell.angle_gamma   90.00
#
_symmetry.space_group_name_H-M   'P 1'
#
loop_
_entity.id
_entity.type
_entity.pdbx_description
1 polymer ?
#
loop_
_entity_poly.entity_id
_entity_poly.type
_entity_poly.pdbx_seq_one_letter_code
_entity_poly.pdbx_strand_id
1 'polypeptide(L)'
;MMLVGIFFTQVGTSLLATCARGDLGRQDLSRLLSGPKFADSPASAGIIDALASRSYHLDCRELDLATLRDALGEKIDVLSVLLQNPDLDEHSKFTDLLQALFHLWQELSHREVLCGLPGADTAHLSGDLNRVYGLLVLEWVVYLGHLKRHYPYLYSLALRTNPFDEKASVVIRE
;
A
#
# COMPACT_ATOMS: atom_id res chain seq x y z
N MET A 1 -1.47 -6.28 15.64
CA MET A 1 -1.05 -7.43 14.77
C MET A 1 -2.15 -7.94 13.87
N MET A 2 -3.33 -8.21 14.42
CA MET A 2 -4.47 -8.70 13.64
C MET A 2 -5.05 -7.63 12.70
N LEU A 3 -5.15 -6.36 13.15
CA LEU A 3 -5.74 -5.27 12.35
C LEU A 3 -4.98 -5.01 11.04
N VAL A 4 -3.66 -4.84 11.12
CA VAL A 4 -2.78 -4.64 9.94
C VAL A 4 -2.85 -5.85 9.00
N GLY A 5 -2.96 -7.07 9.55
CA GLY A 5 -3.14 -8.27 8.75
C GLY A 5 -4.49 -8.35 8.03
N ILE A 6 -5.58 -7.98 8.71
CA ILE A 6 -6.92 -7.86 8.10
C ILE A 6 -6.87 -6.83 6.97
N PHE A 7 -6.27 -5.67 7.23
CA PHE A 7 -6.09 -4.62 6.24
C PHE A 7 -5.34 -5.11 4.99
N PHE A 8 -4.15 -5.70 5.13
CA PHE A 8 -3.39 -6.16 3.97
C PHE A 8 -4.07 -7.31 3.22
N THR A 9 -4.85 -8.14 3.91
CA THR A 9 -5.61 -9.23 3.30
C THR A 9 -6.80 -8.71 2.49
N GLN A 10 -7.50 -7.69 2.99
CA GLN A 10 -8.76 -7.21 2.40
C GLN A 10 -8.58 -6.03 1.44
N VAL A 11 -7.53 -5.22 1.63
CA VAL A 11 -7.36 -3.92 0.95
C VAL A 11 -5.92 -3.70 0.51
N GLY A 12 -4.97 -3.77 1.44
CA GLY A 12 -3.63 -3.23 1.24
C GLY A 12 -2.84 -3.90 0.12
N THR A 13 -2.92 -5.22 -0.03
CA THR A 13 -2.13 -5.96 -1.04
C THR A 13 -2.59 -5.65 -2.46
N SER A 14 -3.91 -5.62 -2.71
CA SER A 14 -4.45 -5.26 -4.03
C SER A 14 -4.19 -3.80 -4.37
N LEU A 15 -4.28 -2.92 -3.38
CA LEU A 15 -3.97 -1.50 -3.59
C LEU A 15 -2.49 -1.28 -3.89
N LEU A 16 -1.58 -1.97 -3.18
CA LEU A 16 -0.15 -1.96 -3.50
C LEU A 16 0.10 -2.38 -4.94
N ALA A 17 -0.51 -3.47 -5.40
CA ALA A 17 -0.35 -3.94 -6.77
C ALA A 17 -0.87 -2.93 -7.81
N THR A 18 -1.95 -2.21 -7.51
CA THR A 18 -2.46 -1.14 -8.38
C THR A 18 -1.50 0.05 -8.43
N CYS A 19 -1.04 0.54 -7.28
CA CYS A 19 -0.07 1.63 -7.22
C CYS A 19 1.27 1.25 -7.87
N ALA A 20 1.81 0.06 -7.59
CA ALA A 20 3.08 -0.40 -8.13
C ALA A 20 3.09 -0.50 -9.66
N ARG A 21 1.94 -0.75 -10.30
CA ARG A 21 1.83 -0.75 -11.76
C ARG A 21 2.01 0.64 -12.37
N GLY A 22 1.55 1.69 -11.67
CA GLY A 22 1.68 3.09 -12.09
C GLY A 22 2.98 3.78 -11.65
N ASP A 23 3.78 3.13 -10.80
CA ASP A 23 5.04 3.70 -10.30
C ASP A 23 6.15 3.60 -11.36
N LEU A 24 6.63 4.75 -11.86
CA LEU A 24 7.76 4.82 -12.78
C LEU A 24 9.04 4.22 -12.21
N GLY A 25 9.21 4.28 -10.88
CA GLY A 25 10.35 3.71 -10.18
C GLY A 25 10.15 2.27 -9.72
N ARG A 26 9.12 1.55 -10.20
CA ARG A 26 8.75 0.21 -9.68
C ARG A 26 9.90 -0.80 -9.72
N GLN A 27 10.82 -0.69 -10.68
CA GLN A 27 11.95 -1.61 -10.80
C GLN A 27 12.90 -1.49 -9.59
N ASP A 28 13.10 -0.29 -9.07
CA ASP A 28 13.95 -0.07 -7.90
C ASP A 28 13.28 -0.57 -6.62
N LEU A 29 11.95 -0.43 -6.49
CA LEU A 29 11.21 -1.08 -5.41
C LEU A 29 11.28 -2.60 -5.54
N SER A 30 11.12 -3.15 -6.74
CA SER A 30 11.23 -4.59 -6.96
C SER A 30 12.60 -5.10 -6.53
N ARG A 31 13.70 -4.42 -6.89
CA ARG A 31 15.05 -4.81 -6.44
C ARG A 31 15.25 -4.70 -4.93
N LEU A 32 14.68 -3.68 -4.29
CA LEU A 32 14.80 -3.44 -2.85
C LEU A 32 13.94 -4.41 -2.02
N LEU A 33 12.74 -4.69 -2.52
CA LEU A 33 11.68 -5.44 -1.84
C LEU A 33 11.51 -6.86 -2.37
N SER A 34 12.46 -7.33 -3.17
CA SER A 34 12.51 -8.71 -3.66
C SER A 34 13.91 -9.29 -3.52
N GLY A 35 13.98 -10.61 -3.36
CA GLY A 35 15.23 -11.34 -3.28
C GLY A 35 15.70 -11.68 -1.85
N PRO A 36 16.84 -12.39 -1.73
CA PRO A 36 17.22 -13.07 -0.49
C PRO A 36 17.48 -12.13 0.68
N LYS A 37 18.06 -10.95 0.45
CA LYS A 37 18.34 -9.96 1.51
C LYS A 37 17.05 -9.42 2.13
N PHE A 38 16.08 -9.08 1.28
CA PHE A 38 14.76 -8.65 1.72
C PHE A 38 14.01 -9.80 2.43
N ALA A 39 14.05 -11.01 1.87
CA ALA A 39 13.46 -12.19 2.48
C ALA A 39 14.09 -12.51 3.86
N ASP A 40 15.36 -12.17 4.06
CA ASP A 40 16.05 -12.37 5.32
C ASP A 40 15.72 -11.30 6.37
N SER A 41 15.63 -10.03 5.97
CA SER A 41 15.35 -8.94 6.91
C SER A 41 14.48 -7.87 6.25
N PRO A 42 13.16 -8.13 6.07
CA PRO A 42 12.30 -7.26 5.29
C PRO A 42 12.20 -5.86 5.90
N ALA A 43 12.11 -5.77 7.24
CA ALA A 43 12.04 -4.51 7.98
C ALA A 43 13.41 -4.08 8.56
N SER A 44 14.51 -4.33 7.85
CA SER A 44 15.83 -3.83 8.28
C SER A 44 15.85 -2.29 8.23
N ALA A 45 16.64 -1.67 9.11
CA ALA A 45 16.78 -0.21 9.15
C ALA A 45 17.15 0.38 7.78
N GLY A 46 18.07 -0.27 7.05
CA GLY A 46 18.45 0.17 5.71
C GLY A 46 17.31 0.14 4.68
N ILE A 47 16.37 -0.81 4.78
CA ILE A 47 15.19 -0.82 3.90
C ILE A 47 14.20 0.27 4.32
N ILE A 48 13.96 0.44 5.63
CA ILE A 48 13.08 1.49 6.14
C ILE A 48 13.58 2.87 5.73
N ASP A 49 14.87 3.16 5.90
CA ASP A 49 15.48 4.44 5.53
C ASP A 49 15.45 4.67 4.01
N ALA A 50 15.69 3.62 3.21
CA ALA A 50 15.59 3.70 1.75
C ALA A 50 14.16 4.00 1.29
N LEU A 51 13.15 3.41 1.93
CA LEU A 51 11.74 3.67 1.63
C LEU A 51 11.28 5.06 2.09
N ALA A 52 11.77 5.53 3.23
CA ALA A 52 11.41 6.84 3.79
C ALA A 52 12.03 8.01 3.00
N SER A 53 13.22 7.81 2.43
CA SER A 53 13.92 8.81 1.60
C SER A 53 13.53 8.77 0.12
N ARG A 54 12.83 7.72 -0.31
CA ARG A 54 12.37 7.57 -1.68
C ARG A 54 11.27 8.58 -2.01
N SER A 55 11.39 9.19 -3.17
CA SER A 55 10.28 9.95 -3.78
C SER A 55 9.38 9.02 -4.59
N TYR A 56 8.08 9.05 -4.29
CA TYR A 56 7.05 8.34 -5.05
C TYR A 56 6.49 9.30 -6.12
N HIS A 57 6.33 8.80 -7.35
CA HIS A 57 5.92 9.60 -8.51
C HIS A 57 4.79 8.92 -9.28
N LEU A 58 3.69 8.65 -8.60
CA LEU A 58 2.41 8.34 -9.24
C LEU A 58 1.79 9.61 -9.81
N ASP A 59 1.39 9.52 -11.06
CA ASP A 59 0.57 10.53 -11.72
C ASP A 59 -0.88 10.04 -11.72
N CYS A 60 -1.78 10.82 -11.11
CA CYS A 60 -3.20 10.47 -11.03
C CYS A 60 -3.84 10.33 -12.42
N ARG A 61 -3.28 10.99 -13.44
CA ARG A 61 -3.77 10.97 -14.83
C ARG A 61 -3.46 9.66 -15.54
N GLU A 62 -2.46 8.92 -15.08
CA GLU A 62 -2.07 7.60 -15.61
C GLU A 62 -2.81 6.45 -14.91
N LEU A 63 -3.68 6.79 -13.95
CA LEU A 63 -4.50 5.83 -13.21
C LEU A 63 -5.97 5.99 -13.56
N ASP A 64 -6.69 4.87 -13.53
CA ASP A 64 -8.14 4.89 -13.56
C ASP A 64 -8.68 5.26 -12.17
N LEU A 65 -8.88 6.56 -11.97
CA LEU A 65 -9.37 7.12 -10.71
C LEU A 65 -10.79 6.66 -10.37
N ALA A 66 -11.63 6.35 -11.37
CA ALA A 66 -12.98 5.86 -11.13
C ALA A 66 -12.93 4.42 -10.59
N THR A 67 -12.15 3.55 -11.23
CA THR A 67 -11.91 2.18 -10.73
C THR A 67 -11.28 2.20 -9.33
N LEU A 68 -10.34 3.11 -9.06
CA LEU A 68 -9.74 3.25 -7.72
C LEU A 68 -10.77 3.71 -6.68
N ARG A 69 -11.59 4.71 -7.00
CA ARG A 69 -12.67 5.19 -6.13
C ARG A 69 -13.62 4.06 -5.78
N ASP A 70 -14.08 3.30 -6.78
CA ASP A 70 -15.06 2.23 -6.59
C ASP A 70 -14.46 1.08 -5.76
N ALA A 71 -13.22 0.68 -6.06
CA ALA A 71 -12.50 -0.33 -5.28
C ALA A 71 -12.27 0.08 -3.81
N LEU A 72 -11.98 1.35 -3.54
CA LEU A 72 -11.90 1.87 -2.16
C LEU A 72 -13.29 1.93 -1.51
N GLY A 73 -14.30 2.33 -2.28
CA GLY A 73 -15.72 2.37 -1.90
C GLY A 73 -16.22 1.05 -1.35
N GLU A 74 -15.94 -0.05 -2.05
CA GLU A 74 -16.27 -1.42 -1.62
C GLU A 74 -15.60 -1.84 -0.31
N LYS A 75 -14.54 -1.13 0.11
CA LYS A 75 -13.76 -1.43 1.32
C LYS A 75 -13.97 -0.41 2.44
N ILE A 76 -14.83 0.59 2.27
CA ILE A 76 -15.06 1.63 3.28
C ILE A 76 -15.55 1.09 4.60
N ASP A 77 -16.43 0.08 4.60
CA ASP A 77 -16.88 -0.53 5.85
C ASP A 77 -15.72 -1.20 6.59
N VAL A 78 -14.84 -1.89 5.86
CA VAL A 78 -13.63 -2.52 6.44
C VAL A 78 -12.70 -1.45 7.02
N LEU A 79 -12.42 -0.39 6.27
CA LEU A 79 -11.57 0.70 6.75
C LEU A 79 -12.20 1.40 7.96
N SER A 80 -13.53 1.54 8.00
CA SER A 80 -14.25 2.20 9.09
C SER A 80 -14.17 1.39 10.38
N VAL A 81 -14.33 0.07 10.27
CA VAL A 81 -14.18 -0.86 11.41
C VAL A 81 -12.75 -0.84 11.94
N LEU A 82 -11.75 -0.80 11.05
CA LEU A 82 -10.35 -0.71 11.46
C LEU A 82 -10.06 0.60 12.20
N LEU A 83 -10.55 1.73 11.70
CA LEU A 83 -10.33 3.06 12.28
C LEU A 83 -11.02 3.25 13.64
N GLN A 84 -12.18 2.61 13.83
CA GLN A 84 -12.94 2.66 15.09
C GLN A 84 -12.47 1.60 16.10
N ASN A 85 -11.47 0.79 15.77
CA ASN A 85 -11.03 -0.26 16.66
C ASN A 85 -10.32 0.35 17.89
N PRO A 86 -10.71 -0.01 19.13
CA PRO A 86 -10.15 0.60 20.34
C PRO A 86 -8.67 0.24 20.57
N ASP A 87 -8.18 -0.84 19.95
CA ASP A 87 -6.76 -1.24 20.02
C ASP A 87 -5.90 -0.52 18.98
N LEU A 88 -6.48 0.36 18.14
CA LEU A 88 -5.74 1.16 17.18
C LEU A 88 -5.07 2.34 17.89
N ASP A 89 -3.74 2.39 17.80
CA ASP A 89 -2.96 3.53 18.29
C ASP A 89 -3.12 4.72 17.34
N GLU A 90 -3.74 5.80 17.83
CA GLU A 90 -4.03 7.03 17.09
C GLU A 90 -2.80 7.70 16.48
N HIS A 91 -1.62 7.50 17.07
CA HIS A 91 -0.37 8.10 16.61
C HIS A 91 0.50 7.17 15.78
N SER A 92 -0.01 5.98 15.45
CA SER A 92 0.71 5.01 14.63
C SER A 92 0.69 5.36 13.14
N LYS A 93 1.73 4.94 12.43
CA LYS A 93 1.82 5.06 10.96
C LYS A 93 0.72 4.31 10.23
N PHE A 94 0.19 3.25 10.85
CA PHE A 94 -0.98 2.54 10.34
C PHE A 94 -2.25 3.40 10.39
N THR A 95 -2.44 4.18 11.46
CA THR A 95 -3.55 5.15 11.55
C THR A 95 -3.39 6.25 10.51
N ASP A 96 -2.18 6.80 10.33
CA ASP A 96 -1.88 7.76 9.26
C ASP A 96 -2.30 7.21 7.88
N LEU A 97 -2.01 5.93 7.61
CA LEU A 97 -2.39 5.25 6.36
C LEU A 97 -3.91 5.14 6.21
N LEU A 98 -4.63 4.69 7.24
CA LEU A 98 -6.08 4.58 7.19
C LEU A 98 -6.73 5.95 6.92
N GLN A 99 -6.29 7.00 7.62
CA GLN A 99 -6.79 8.36 7.41
C GLN A 99 -6.50 8.87 5.99
N ALA A 100 -5.30 8.64 5.47
CA ALA A 100 -4.95 9.05 4.11
C ALA A 100 -5.81 8.34 3.05
N LEU A 101 -6.13 7.05 3.25
CA LEU A 101 -7.02 6.30 2.36
C LEU A 101 -8.45 6.84 2.38
N PHE A 102 -8.97 7.14 3.58
CA PHE A 102 -10.29 7.77 3.72
C PHE A 102 -10.35 9.12 3.02
N HIS A 103 -9.36 9.96 3.25
CA HIS A 103 -9.26 11.27 2.63
C HIS A 103 -9.26 11.17 1.09
N LEU A 104 -8.41 10.30 0.54
CA LEU A 104 -8.34 10.07 -0.91
C LEU A 104 -9.69 9.59 -1.46
N TRP A 105 -10.31 8.60 -0.82
CA TRP A 105 -11.62 8.10 -1.26
C TRP A 105 -12.70 9.18 -1.18
N GLN A 106 -12.72 9.98 -0.11
CA GLN A 106 -13.68 11.08 0.05
C GLN A 106 -13.53 12.07 -1.09
N GLU A 107 -12.32 12.52 -1.40
CA GLU A 107 -12.11 13.49 -2.46
C GLU A 107 -12.54 12.94 -3.83
N LEU A 108 -12.19 11.69 -4.14
CA LEU A 108 -12.62 11.03 -5.37
C LEU A 108 -14.15 10.86 -5.45
N SER A 109 -14.80 10.61 -4.33
CA SER A 109 -16.26 10.39 -4.26
C SER A 109 -17.10 11.65 -4.38
N HIS A 110 -16.54 12.81 -4.02
CA HIS A 110 -17.22 14.11 -4.16
C HIS A 110 -17.07 14.71 -5.57
N ARG A 111 -16.31 14.08 -6.46
CA ARG A 111 -16.10 14.52 -7.84
C ARG A 111 -17.00 13.73 -8.79
N GLU A 112 -17.89 14.44 -9.50
CA GLU A 112 -18.75 13.82 -10.53
C GLU A 112 -17.95 13.33 -11.74
N VAL A 113 -16.90 14.08 -12.10
CA VAL A 113 -16.02 13.78 -13.25
C VAL A 113 -14.58 13.70 -12.75
N LEU A 114 -13.93 12.57 -13.03
CA LEU A 114 -12.54 12.30 -12.64
C LEU A 114 -11.54 12.39 -13.81
N CYS A 115 -12.03 12.64 -15.03
CA CYS A 115 -11.20 12.85 -16.21
C CYS A 115 -11.11 14.34 -16.57
N GLY A 116 -10.00 14.75 -17.19
CA GLY A 116 -9.83 16.13 -17.66
C GLY A 116 -9.79 17.18 -16.53
N LEU A 117 -9.41 16.78 -15.32
CA LEU A 117 -9.32 17.68 -14.16
C LEU A 117 -8.31 18.82 -14.41
N PRO A 118 -8.53 20.00 -13.82
CA PRO A 118 -7.56 21.10 -13.87
C PRO A 118 -6.18 20.69 -13.36
N GLY A 119 -5.13 21.35 -13.83
CA GLY A 119 -3.75 21.04 -13.46
C GLY A 119 -3.51 21.04 -11.94
N ALA A 120 -4.07 22.01 -11.22
CA ALA A 120 -3.97 22.09 -9.75
C ALA A 120 -4.60 20.88 -9.06
N ASP A 121 -5.78 20.45 -9.51
CA ASP A 121 -6.48 19.28 -8.97
C ASP A 121 -5.70 17.99 -9.24
N THR A 122 -5.18 17.83 -10.45
CA THR A 122 -4.36 16.64 -10.78
C THR A 122 -3.07 16.58 -9.94
N ALA A 123 -2.45 17.73 -9.66
CA ALA A 123 -1.27 17.82 -8.82
C ALA A 123 -1.58 17.48 -7.36
N HIS A 124 -2.71 17.96 -6.84
CA HIS A 124 -3.19 17.65 -5.49
C HIS A 124 -3.45 16.15 -5.32
N LEU A 125 -4.28 15.56 -6.18
CA LEU A 125 -4.60 14.13 -6.16
C LEU A 125 -3.36 13.25 -6.33
N SER A 126 -2.42 13.64 -7.20
CA SER A 126 -1.14 12.93 -7.33
C SER A 126 -0.35 12.99 -6.03
N GLY A 127 -0.34 14.14 -5.34
CA GLY A 127 0.27 14.28 -4.01
C GLY A 127 -0.35 13.32 -2.98
N ASP A 128 -1.67 13.23 -2.93
CA ASP A 128 -2.38 12.37 -1.97
C ASP A 128 -2.20 10.88 -2.30
N LEU A 129 -2.22 10.50 -3.58
CA LEU A 129 -1.87 9.16 -4.04
C LEU A 129 -0.46 8.76 -3.66
N ASN A 130 0.51 9.66 -3.83
CA ASN A 130 1.90 9.40 -3.46
C ASN A 130 2.07 9.28 -1.94
N ARG A 131 1.34 10.07 -1.15
CA ARG A 131 1.30 9.95 0.32
C ARG A 131 0.76 8.58 0.74
N VAL A 132 -0.39 8.19 0.20
CA VAL A 132 -1.01 6.88 0.45
C VAL A 132 -0.04 5.76 0.08
N TYR A 133 0.53 5.82 -1.12
CA TYR A 133 1.40 4.76 -1.61
C TYR A 133 2.66 4.62 -0.76
N GLY A 134 3.33 5.73 -0.41
CA GLY A 134 4.50 5.71 0.46
C GLY A 134 4.22 5.11 1.84
N LEU A 135 3.11 5.50 2.48
CA LEU A 135 2.66 4.91 3.75
C LEU A 135 2.36 3.41 3.58
N LEU A 136 1.70 3.04 2.48
CA LEU A 136 1.29 1.67 2.21
C LEU A 136 2.50 0.73 2.03
N VAL A 137 3.53 1.16 1.28
CA VAL A 137 4.77 0.39 1.11
C VAL A 137 5.50 0.21 2.45
N LEU A 138 5.62 1.30 3.23
CA LEU A 138 6.31 1.27 4.52
C LEU A 138 5.61 0.33 5.51
N GLU A 139 4.29 0.48 5.68
CA GLU A 139 3.49 -0.36 6.57
C GLU A 139 3.54 -1.83 6.17
N TRP A 140 3.57 -2.12 4.87
CA TRP A 140 3.66 -3.49 4.38
C TRP A 140 4.99 -4.14 4.76
N VAL A 141 6.09 -3.41 4.66
CA VAL A 141 7.41 -3.91 5.07
C VAL A 141 7.50 -4.13 6.58
N VAL A 142 6.98 -3.19 7.37
CA VAL A 142 6.90 -3.34 8.84
C VAL A 142 6.05 -4.56 9.20
N TYR A 143 4.90 -4.72 8.53
CA TYR A 143 4.02 -5.88 8.69
C TYR A 143 4.74 -7.19 8.35
N LEU A 144 5.47 -7.26 7.23
CA LEU A 144 6.27 -8.43 6.86
C LEU A 144 7.34 -8.78 7.89
N GLY A 145 8.05 -7.79 8.44
CA GLY A 145 9.03 -8.01 9.51
C GLY A 145 8.38 -8.55 10.79
N HIS A 146 7.13 -8.19 11.03
CA HIS A 146 6.36 -8.72 12.15
C HIS A 146 5.85 -10.15 11.87
N LEU A 147 5.35 -10.42 10.67
CA LEU A 147 4.97 -11.77 10.25
C LEU A 147 6.16 -12.73 10.33
N LYS A 148 7.35 -12.32 9.84
CA LYS A 148 8.53 -13.17 9.87
C LYS A 148 8.87 -13.65 11.29
N ARG A 149 8.76 -12.76 12.27
CA ARG A 149 9.10 -13.04 13.68
C ARG A 149 8.05 -13.88 14.41
N HIS A 150 6.76 -13.67 14.12
CA HIS A 150 5.68 -14.23 14.95
C HIS A 150 4.77 -15.21 14.21
N TYR A 151 4.72 -15.14 12.88
CA TYR A 151 3.85 -15.95 12.03
C TYR A 151 4.56 -16.39 10.73
N PRO A 152 5.60 -17.23 10.81
CA PRO A 152 6.44 -17.57 9.64
C PRO A 152 5.65 -18.18 8.45
N TYR A 153 4.55 -18.87 8.73
CA TYR A 153 3.67 -19.43 7.69
C TYR A 153 2.94 -18.34 6.88
N LEU A 154 2.46 -17.29 7.55
CA LEU A 154 1.87 -16.13 6.87
C LEU A 154 2.94 -15.32 6.13
N TYR A 155 4.14 -15.21 6.71
CA TYR A 155 5.27 -14.56 6.05
C TYR A 155 5.62 -15.24 4.72
N SER A 156 5.69 -16.57 4.72
CA SER A 156 5.96 -17.34 3.50
C SER A 156 4.91 -17.09 2.43
N LEU A 157 3.62 -17.04 2.79
CA LEU A 157 2.55 -16.70 1.86
C LEU A 157 2.71 -15.28 1.30
N ALA A 158 2.90 -14.29 2.17
CA ALA A 158 3.01 -12.89 1.79
C ALA A 158 4.23 -12.61 0.89
N LEU A 159 5.34 -13.33 1.09
CA LEU A 159 6.53 -13.23 0.23
C LEU A 159 6.29 -13.84 -1.16
N ARG A 160 5.53 -14.93 -1.27
CA ARG A 160 5.18 -15.55 -2.57
C ARG A 160 4.17 -14.72 -3.36
N THR A 161 3.32 -13.96 -2.67
CA THR A 161 2.33 -13.06 -3.27
C THR A 161 2.77 -11.60 -3.21
N ASN A 162 4.08 -11.36 -3.19
CA ASN A 162 4.67 -10.03 -3.10
C ASN A 162 4.27 -9.19 -4.33
N PRO A 163 3.58 -8.05 -4.17
CA PRO A 163 3.13 -7.22 -5.29
C PRO A 163 4.28 -6.55 -6.06
N PHE A 164 5.50 -6.58 -5.53
CA PHE A 164 6.71 -6.04 -6.18
C PHE A 164 7.55 -7.09 -6.89
N ASP A 165 7.21 -8.37 -6.78
CA ASP A 165 7.87 -9.45 -7.51
C ASP A 165 7.07 -9.80 -8.77
N GLU A 166 7.61 -9.47 -9.95
CA GLU A 166 6.99 -9.79 -11.24
C GLU A 166 6.83 -11.31 -11.47
N LYS A 167 7.52 -12.14 -10.69
CA LYS A 167 7.44 -13.61 -10.73
C LYS A 167 6.61 -14.21 -9.58
N ALA A 168 5.95 -13.37 -8.78
CA ALA A 168 5.12 -13.82 -7.67
C ALA A 168 4.08 -14.86 -8.13
N SER A 169 4.01 -15.99 -7.41
CA SER A 169 3.06 -17.07 -7.67
C SER A 169 2.60 -17.66 -6.36
N VAL A 170 1.28 -17.78 -6.21
CA VAL A 170 0.65 -18.42 -5.03
C VAL A 170 0.96 -19.93 -5.00
N VAL A 171 1.17 -20.55 -6.17
CA VAL A 171 1.39 -21.99 -6.32
C VAL A 171 2.84 -22.35 -5.97
N ILE A 172 3.01 -23.29 -5.02
CA ILE A 172 4.30 -23.95 -4.76
C ILE A 172 4.55 -24.91 -5.92
N ARG A 173 5.62 -24.68 -6.68
CA ARG A 173 6.14 -25.65 -7.65
C ARG A 173 7.32 -26.36 -7.02
N GLU A 174 7.33 -27.69 -7.08
CA GLU A 174 8.45 -28.55 -6.64
C GLU A 174 9.74 -28.25 -7.41
#